data_AF-A0A2D5HD74-F1
#
_entry.id   AF-A0A2D5HD74-F1
#
_cell.length_a   1.000
_cell.length_b   1.000
_cell.length_c   1.000
_cell.angle_alpha   90.00
_cell.angle_beta   90.00
_cell.angle_gamma   90.00
#
_symmetry.space_group_name_H-M   'P 1'
#
loop_
_entity.id
_entity.type
_entity.pdbx_description
1 polymer ?
#
loop_
_entity_poly.entity_id
_entity_poly.type
_entity_poly.pdbx_seq_one_letter_code
_entity_poly.pdbx_strand_id
1 'polypeptide(L)'
;MTTLETVRLEDTAFGTLASQHRLLNAVLKEPLPKAGTFGFRGDIALAFQDQVADEARPPAYSLEQVLAVADASTGKIPVLAGYLHNFAWLKDVADVLADFLVPEGTYLFFVNNIDFLKQYTVPLPGGIIAKILPLDESTVWKETLELVGIEKNDVKKMSGPEKLEHVLNALADETMSYPELSYEDGVATMEPVRNRNENRPV
;
A
#
# COMPACT_ATOMS: atom_id res chain seq x y z
N MET A 1 -10.93 4.39 35.20
CA MET A 1 -9.98 4.19 34.09
C MET A 1 -10.62 3.16 33.17
N THR A 2 -11.25 3.61 32.10
CA THR A 2 -11.78 2.72 31.08
C THR A 2 -10.58 2.20 30.30
N THR A 3 -10.33 0.90 30.36
CA THR A 3 -9.39 0.25 29.44
C THR A 3 -9.86 0.62 28.04
N LEU A 4 -9.11 1.46 27.33
CA LEU A 4 -9.35 1.63 25.89
C LEU A 4 -9.20 0.23 25.31
N GLU A 5 -10.31 -0.37 24.87
CA GLU A 5 -10.28 -1.66 24.20
C GLU A 5 -9.31 -1.52 23.03
N THR A 6 -8.21 -2.25 23.14
CA THR A 6 -7.18 -2.24 22.12
C THR A 6 -7.79 -2.89 20.87
N VAL A 7 -7.85 -2.12 19.77
CA VAL A 7 -8.40 -2.58 18.49
C VAL A 7 -7.73 -3.89 18.07
N ARG A 8 -8.52 -4.87 17.65
CA ARG A 8 -8.01 -6.17 17.22
C ARG A 8 -7.94 -6.25 15.71
N LEU A 9 -7.09 -7.13 15.21
CA LEU A 9 -6.91 -7.33 13.77
C LEU A 9 -8.23 -7.71 13.10
N GLU A 10 -8.98 -8.64 13.71
CA GLU A 10 -10.26 -9.17 13.24
C GLU A 10 -11.37 -8.11 13.13
N ASP A 11 -11.24 -6.98 13.83
CA ASP A 11 -12.21 -5.89 13.81
C ASP A 11 -11.98 -4.93 12.62
N THR A 12 -10.99 -5.21 11.76
CA THR A 12 -10.57 -4.34 10.65
C THR A 12 -10.52 -5.07 9.31
N ALA A 13 -10.36 -4.31 8.21
CA ALA A 13 -10.11 -4.86 6.87
C ALA A 13 -8.96 -5.90 6.84
N PHE A 14 -7.92 -5.67 7.66
CA PHE A 14 -6.78 -6.56 7.74
C PHE A 14 -7.11 -7.94 8.34
N GLY A 15 -8.17 -8.05 9.15
CA GLY A 15 -8.67 -9.33 9.65
C GLY A 15 -9.16 -10.22 8.51
N THR A 16 -9.97 -9.67 7.62
CA THR A 16 -10.45 -10.38 6.43
C THR A 16 -9.29 -10.77 5.52
N LEU A 17 -8.39 -9.83 5.20
CA LEU A 17 -7.21 -10.11 4.37
C LEU A 17 -6.29 -11.16 4.99
N ALA A 18 -6.13 -11.17 6.32
CA ALA A 18 -5.35 -12.19 7.03
C ALA A 18 -6.00 -13.57 6.94
N SER A 19 -7.33 -13.66 7.09
CA SER A 19 -8.07 -14.92 6.97
C SER A 19 -8.00 -15.51 5.55
N GLN A 20 -7.82 -14.65 4.54
CA GLN A 20 -7.59 -15.03 3.15
C GLN A 20 -6.11 -15.32 2.83
N HIS A 21 -5.23 -15.36 3.84
CA HIS A 21 -3.79 -15.55 3.69
C HIS A 21 -3.09 -14.51 2.80
N ARG A 22 -3.66 -13.29 2.70
CA ARG A 22 -3.11 -12.23 1.85
C ARG A 22 -2.07 -11.36 2.54
N LEU A 23 -2.08 -11.25 3.87
CA LEU A 23 -1.08 -10.46 4.59
C LEU A 23 0.23 -11.24 4.75
N LEU A 24 1.27 -10.78 4.07
CA LEU A 24 2.58 -11.43 4.01
C LEU A 24 3.67 -10.49 4.52
N ASN A 25 4.82 -11.05 4.87
CA ASN A 25 6.06 -10.32 5.19
C ASN A 25 5.86 -9.13 6.15
N ALA A 26 5.01 -9.31 7.17
CA ALA A 26 4.64 -8.24 8.07
C ALA A 26 5.86 -7.72 8.86
N VAL A 27 6.21 -6.46 8.62
CA VAL A 27 7.15 -5.67 9.43
C VAL A 27 6.43 -5.01 10.60
N LEU A 28 5.15 -4.66 10.40
CA LEU A 28 4.25 -4.12 11.43
C LEU A 28 2.85 -4.69 11.19
N LYS A 29 2.20 -5.17 12.25
CA LYS A 29 0.80 -5.62 12.22
C LYS A 29 0.21 -5.51 13.63
N GLU A 30 -0.07 -4.30 14.05
CA GLU A 30 -0.44 -3.98 15.42
C GLU A 30 -1.30 -2.69 15.50
N PRO A 31 -1.97 -2.44 16.64
CA PRO A 31 -2.72 -1.21 16.90
C PRO A 31 -1.86 0.05 16.76
N LEU A 32 -2.45 1.15 16.28
CA LEU A 32 -1.80 2.47 16.23
C LEU A 32 -2.13 3.32 17.46
N PRO A 33 -1.39 4.42 17.70
CA PRO A 33 -1.67 5.31 18.83
C PRO A 33 -3.07 5.94 18.81
N LYS A 34 -3.62 6.25 17.63
CA LYS A 34 -5.01 6.66 17.48
C LYS A 34 -5.92 5.49 17.82
N ALA A 35 -6.82 5.70 18.77
CA ALA A 35 -7.77 4.68 19.19
C ALA A 35 -8.65 4.22 18.01
N GLY A 36 -8.87 2.92 17.90
CA GLY A 36 -9.71 2.32 16.86
C GLY A 36 -9.02 2.12 15.51
N THR A 37 -7.73 2.44 15.37
CA THR A 37 -6.98 2.20 14.12
C THR A 37 -5.91 1.13 14.27
N PHE A 38 -5.78 0.32 13.22
CA PHE A 38 -4.82 -0.78 13.16
C PHE A 38 -3.87 -0.55 12.00
N GLY A 39 -2.57 -0.75 12.21
CA GLY A 39 -1.53 -0.50 11.22
C GLY A 39 -1.05 -1.78 10.57
N PHE A 40 -0.71 -1.69 9.28
CA PHE A 40 -0.04 -2.76 8.56
C PHE A 40 1.15 -2.23 7.75
N ARG A 41 2.30 -2.89 7.90
CA ARG A 41 3.44 -2.80 6.99
C ARG A 41 3.88 -4.18 6.57
N GLY A 42 3.92 -4.45 5.28
CA GLY A 42 4.27 -5.76 4.73
C GLY A 42 3.84 -5.85 3.27
N ASP A 43 3.40 -7.02 2.84
CA ASP A 43 2.92 -7.23 1.47
C ASP A 43 1.48 -7.76 1.50
N ILE A 44 0.71 -7.45 0.45
CA ILE A 44 -0.64 -7.97 0.23
C ILE A 44 -0.61 -8.84 -1.04
N ALA A 45 -0.87 -10.13 -0.90
CA ALA A 45 -1.01 -11.03 -2.05
C ALA A 45 -2.19 -10.62 -2.92
N LEU A 46 -1.94 -10.42 -4.22
CA LEU A 46 -2.98 -10.09 -5.20
C LEU A 46 -3.50 -11.35 -5.87
N ALA A 47 -2.59 -12.23 -6.31
CA ALA A 47 -2.91 -13.51 -6.92
C ALA A 47 -2.12 -14.65 -6.27
N PHE A 48 -2.74 -15.83 -6.20
CA PHE A 48 -2.13 -17.07 -5.73
C PHE A 48 -1.80 -17.98 -6.91
N GLN A 49 -0.80 -18.84 -6.75
CA GLN A 49 -0.50 -19.89 -7.73
C GLN A 49 -1.43 -21.09 -7.50
N ASP A 50 -1.68 -21.88 -8.55
CA ASP A 50 -2.40 -23.14 -8.42
C ASP A 50 -1.65 -24.05 -7.44
N GLN A 51 -2.35 -24.47 -6.39
CA GLN A 51 -1.77 -25.31 -5.35
C GLN A 51 -1.61 -26.74 -5.89
N VAL A 52 -0.36 -27.18 -6.05
CA VAL A 52 -0.02 -28.59 -6.32
C VAL A 52 0.50 -29.20 -5.01
N ALA A 53 -0.31 -30.11 -4.44
CA ALA A 53 -0.06 -30.80 -3.15
C ALA A 53 -0.06 -29.88 -1.90
N ASP A 54 0.38 -30.40 -0.76
CA ASP A 54 0.29 -29.75 0.57
C ASP A 54 1.38 -28.69 0.83
N GLU A 55 2.13 -28.26 -0.19
CA GLU A 55 3.17 -27.24 -0.03
C GLU A 55 2.58 -25.82 -0.14
N ALA A 56 2.74 -25.01 0.91
CA ALA A 56 2.37 -23.61 0.88
C ALA A 56 3.24 -22.86 -0.15
N ARG A 57 2.63 -22.41 -1.24
CA ARG A 57 3.30 -21.66 -2.30
C ARG A 57 3.32 -20.17 -1.97
N PRO A 58 4.40 -19.45 -2.33
CA PRO A 58 4.33 -17.99 -2.36
C PRO A 58 3.24 -17.53 -3.34
N PRO A 59 2.70 -16.32 -3.16
CA PRO A 59 1.77 -15.74 -4.12
C PRO A 59 2.39 -15.68 -5.52
N ALA A 60 1.55 -15.62 -6.55
CA ALA A 60 2.01 -15.37 -7.91
C ALA A 60 2.62 -13.97 -8.01
N TYR A 61 1.96 -12.98 -7.40
CA TYR A 61 2.45 -11.62 -7.22
C TYR A 61 1.67 -10.89 -6.12
N SER A 62 2.26 -9.80 -5.64
CA SER A 62 1.78 -9.01 -4.50
C SER A 62 1.87 -7.52 -4.75
N LEU A 63 1.08 -6.76 -4.01
CA LEU A 63 1.36 -5.37 -3.68
C LEU A 63 2.37 -5.35 -2.53
N GLU A 64 3.57 -4.82 -2.78
CA GLU A 64 4.69 -4.94 -1.84
C GLU A 64 4.91 -3.65 -1.03
N GLN A 65 5.64 -3.77 0.08
CA GLN A 65 6.04 -2.64 0.92
C GLN A 65 4.88 -1.73 1.32
N VAL A 66 3.71 -2.32 1.52
CA VAL A 66 2.47 -1.66 1.91
C VAL A 66 2.69 -0.89 3.19
N LEU A 67 2.20 0.35 3.22
CA LEU A 67 1.99 1.16 4.40
C LEU A 67 0.50 1.46 4.45
N ALA A 68 -0.22 0.93 5.42
CA ALA A 68 -1.67 1.12 5.47
C ALA A 68 -2.19 1.22 6.90
N VAL A 69 -3.29 1.95 7.03
CA VAL A 69 -4.08 2.04 8.27
C VAL A 69 -5.49 1.59 7.97
N ALA A 70 -6.07 0.79 8.86
CA ALA A 70 -7.48 0.43 8.83
C ALA A 70 -8.20 1.03 10.03
N ASP A 71 -9.43 1.49 9.82
CA ASP A 71 -10.32 2.00 10.86
C ASP A 71 -11.34 0.91 11.24
N ALA A 72 -11.34 0.49 12.50
CA ALA A 72 -12.22 -0.58 12.98
C ALA A 72 -13.70 -0.20 13.02
N SER A 73 -14.02 1.09 13.15
CA SER A 73 -15.42 1.55 13.19
C SER A 73 -16.09 1.45 11.83
N THR A 74 -15.32 1.60 10.76
CA THR A 74 -15.81 1.54 9.37
C THR A 74 -15.45 0.23 8.67
N GLY A 75 -14.44 -0.49 9.15
CA GLY A 75 -13.85 -1.64 8.48
C GLY A 75 -13.09 -1.27 7.20
N LYS A 76 -12.71 0.00 7.02
CA LYS A 76 -12.11 0.54 5.78
C LYS A 76 -10.63 0.90 5.94
N ILE A 77 -9.95 1.03 4.81
CA ILE A 77 -8.57 1.48 4.65
C ILE A 77 -8.60 2.88 4.01
N PRO A 78 -8.57 3.96 4.82
CA PRO A 78 -8.62 5.33 4.28
C PRO A 78 -7.31 5.77 3.64
N VAL A 79 -6.17 5.16 4.00
CA VAL A 79 -4.85 5.53 3.47
C VAL A 79 -4.03 4.27 3.22
N LEU A 80 -3.46 4.17 2.01
CA LEU A 80 -2.53 3.12 1.64
C LEU A 80 -1.47 3.66 0.69
N ALA A 81 -0.21 3.33 0.96
CA ALA A 81 0.88 3.40 -0.01
C ALA A 81 1.44 2.01 -0.28
N GLY A 82 1.90 1.71 -1.48
CA GLY A 82 2.52 0.43 -1.80
C GLY A 82 3.27 0.42 -3.12
N TYR A 83 3.91 -0.70 -3.44
CA TYR A 83 4.72 -0.89 -4.64
C TYR A 83 4.17 -2.00 -5.54
N LEU A 84 4.12 -1.72 -6.84
CA LEU A 84 3.76 -2.69 -7.88
C LEU A 84 4.90 -2.83 -8.88
N HIS A 85 5.27 -4.08 -9.17
CA HIS A 85 6.22 -4.35 -10.26
C HIS A 85 5.61 -4.12 -11.64
N ASN A 86 4.29 -4.27 -11.77
CA ASN A 86 3.60 -4.11 -13.04
C ASN A 86 2.35 -3.24 -12.87
N PHE A 87 2.27 -2.18 -13.66
CA PHE A 87 1.12 -1.29 -13.74
C PHE A 87 -0.21 -2.04 -13.92
N ALA A 88 -0.22 -3.09 -14.74
CA ALA A 88 -1.43 -3.86 -15.03
C ALA A 88 -2.07 -4.49 -13.77
N TRP A 89 -1.27 -4.76 -12.74
CA TRP A 89 -1.75 -5.33 -11.47
C TRP A 89 -2.58 -4.35 -10.63
N LEU A 90 -2.66 -3.07 -11.02
CA LEU A 90 -3.55 -2.10 -10.38
C LEU A 90 -5.02 -2.54 -10.43
N LYS A 91 -5.42 -3.27 -11.48
CA LYS A 91 -6.74 -3.89 -11.55
C LYS A 91 -6.96 -4.90 -10.43
N ASP A 92 -5.97 -5.76 -10.16
CA ASP A 92 -6.08 -6.76 -9.10
C ASP A 92 -6.06 -6.11 -7.71
N VAL A 93 -5.38 -4.97 -7.54
CA VAL A 93 -5.49 -4.15 -6.32
C VAL A 93 -6.92 -3.65 -6.14
N ALA A 94 -7.53 -3.10 -7.20
CA ALA A 94 -8.90 -2.61 -7.17
C ALA A 94 -9.89 -3.75 -6.84
N ASP A 95 -9.69 -4.93 -7.42
CA ASP A 95 -10.55 -6.10 -7.21
C ASP A 95 -10.39 -6.67 -5.78
N VAL A 96 -9.14 -6.86 -5.30
CA VAL A 96 -8.86 -7.46 -3.99
C VAL A 96 -9.22 -6.54 -2.83
N LEU A 97 -9.07 -5.22 -3.01
CA LEU A 97 -9.32 -4.24 -1.95
C LEU A 97 -10.67 -3.52 -2.09
N ALA A 98 -11.50 -3.84 -3.10
CA ALA A 98 -12.74 -3.13 -3.42
C ALA A 98 -13.62 -2.83 -2.19
N ASP A 99 -13.81 -3.83 -1.33
CA ASP A 99 -14.68 -3.73 -0.15
C ASP A 99 -14.05 -2.95 1.00
N PHE A 100 -12.76 -2.60 0.92
CA PHE A 100 -12.01 -1.94 1.98
C PHE A 100 -11.64 -0.49 1.63
N LEU A 101 -11.65 -0.11 0.37
CA LEU A 101 -11.35 1.26 -0.05
C LEU A 101 -12.59 2.18 0.07
N VAL A 102 -12.34 3.49 0.12
CA VAL A 102 -13.35 4.55 0.17
C VAL A 102 -12.99 5.67 -0.82
N PRO A 103 -13.97 6.32 -1.47
CA PRO A 103 -13.70 7.33 -2.50
C PRO A 103 -12.82 8.49 -2.02
N GLU A 104 -12.99 8.89 -0.77
CA GLU A 104 -12.27 10.02 -0.15
C GLU A 104 -10.86 9.63 0.33
N GLY A 105 -10.43 8.39 0.10
CA GLY A 105 -9.15 7.87 0.58
C GLY A 105 -7.93 8.31 -0.23
N THR A 106 -6.75 8.16 0.39
CA THR A 106 -5.47 8.45 -0.24
C THR A 106 -4.72 7.16 -0.57
N TYR A 107 -4.65 6.84 -1.87
CA TYR A 107 -4.06 5.62 -2.39
C TYR A 107 -2.88 5.93 -3.31
N LEU A 108 -1.67 5.66 -2.83
CA LEU A 108 -0.42 5.93 -3.53
C LEU A 108 0.23 4.61 -3.96
N PHE A 109 0.54 4.48 -5.25
CA PHE A 109 1.24 3.32 -5.77
C PHE A 109 2.51 3.76 -6.49
N PHE A 110 3.62 3.25 -5.98
CA PHE A 110 4.90 3.33 -6.65
C PHE A 110 5.00 2.18 -7.64
N VAL A 111 5.16 2.48 -8.93
CA VAL A 111 5.09 1.47 -10.00
C VAL A 111 6.42 1.39 -10.73
N ASN A 112 6.90 0.17 -10.89
CA ASN A 112 8.21 -0.11 -11.46
C ASN A 112 8.29 0.19 -12.96
N ASN A 113 7.29 -0.21 -13.73
CA ASN A 113 7.38 -0.32 -15.18
C ASN A 113 6.68 0.84 -15.90
N ILE A 114 6.88 2.06 -15.38
CA ILE A 114 6.37 3.30 -15.96
C ILE A 114 7.53 4.28 -16.19
N ASP A 115 7.31 5.28 -17.04
CA ASP A 115 8.29 6.33 -17.33
C ASP A 115 8.64 7.13 -16.04
N PHE A 116 9.93 7.27 -15.74
CA PHE A 116 10.42 7.96 -14.53
C PHE A 116 10.06 9.45 -14.46
N LEU A 117 9.69 10.06 -15.59
CA LEU A 117 9.28 11.46 -15.64
C LEU A 117 7.76 11.65 -15.55
N LYS A 118 6.99 10.56 -15.47
CA LYS A 118 5.53 10.61 -15.47
C LYS A 118 4.97 10.30 -14.10
N GLN A 119 3.96 11.08 -13.72
CA GLN A 119 3.11 10.87 -12.56
C GLN A 119 1.68 11.12 -13.02
N TYR A 120 0.74 10.33 -12.53
CA TYR A 120 -0.65 10.44 -12.97
C TYR A 120 -1.62 9.94 -11.90
N THR A 121 -2.87 10.34 -12.03
CA THR A 121 -3.99 9.75 -11.30
C THR A 121 -4.71 8.76 -12.21
N VAL A 122 -5.12 7.62 -11.66
CA VAL A 122 -5.88 6.58 -12.38
C VAL A 122 -7.21 6.38 -11.66
N PRO A 123 -8.34 6.67 -12.31
CA PRO A 123 -9.65 6.30 -11.80
C PRO A 123 -9.80 4.78 -11.77
N LEU A 124 -10.27 4.25 -10.65
CA LEU A 124 -10.59 2.86 -10.43
C LEU A 124 -12.09 2.69 -10.13
N PRO A 125 -12.65 1.48 -10.25
CA PRO A 125 -14.02 1.20 -9.86
C PRO A 125 -14.34 1.69 -8.44
N GLY A 126 -15.60 2.08 -8.20
CA GLY A 126 -16.05 2.56 -6.90
C GLY A 126 -15.69 4.02 -6.59
N GLY A 127 -15.25 4.80 -7.60
CA GLY A 127 -14.87 6.21 -7.40
C GLY A 127 -13.51 6.40 -6.74
N ILE A 128 -12.71 5.33 -6.69
CA ILE A 128 -11.37 5.33 -6.10
C ILE A 128 -10.40 6.01 -7.07
N ILE A 129 -9.56 6.92 -6.56
CA ILE A 129 -8.50 7.57 -7.34
C ILE A 129 -7.13 7.12 -6.83
N ALA A 130 -6.45 6.33 -7.65
CA ALA A 130 -5.08 5.88 -7.41
C ALA A 130 -4.07 6.92 -7.90
N LYS A 131 -3.09 7.27 -7.08
CA LYS A 131 -1.97 8.17 -7.42
C LYS A 131 -0.79 7.29 -7.79
N ILE A 132 -0.24 7.48 -8.99
CA ILE A 132 0.79 6.61 -9.54
C ILE A 132 2.07 7.39 -9.74
N LEU A 133 3.13 6.94 -9.08
CA LEU A 133 4.48 7.51 -9.15
C LEU A 133 5.47 6.41 -9.56
N PRO A 134 6.56 6.76 -10.27
CA PRO A 134 7.57 5.79 -10.64
C PRO A 134 8.47 5.48 -9.42
N LEU A 135 9.03 4.28 -9.36
CA LEU A 135 10.04 3.93 -8.34
C LEU A 135 11.10 3.00 -8.92
N ASP A 136 12.36 3.40 -8.75
CA ASP A 136 13.54 2.68 -9.23
C ASP A 136 14.18 1.84 -8.11
N GLU A 137 15.21 2.38 -7.45
CA GLU A 137 16.04 1.63 -6.49
C GLU A 137 15.72 1.91 -5.00
N SER A 138 14.76 2.80 -4.71
CA SER A 138 14.39 3.21 -3.35
C SER A 138 13.37 2.27 -2.68
N THR A 139 12.75 2.68 -1.57
CA THR A 139 11.66 1.95 -0.91
C THR A 139 10.44 2.84 -0.76
N VAL A 140 9.24 2.24 -0.74
CA VAL A 140 7.98 2.98 -0.50
C VAL A 140 8.08 3.84 0.75
N TRP A 141 8.70 3.32 1.82
CA TRP A 141 8.93 4.09 3.04
C TRP A 141 9.73 5.37 2.81
N LYS A 142 10.86 5.30 2.08
CA LYS A 142 11.71 6.46 1.85
C LYS A 142 11.03 7.47 0.93
N GLU A 143 10.46 7.00 -0.17
CA GLU A 143 9.78 7.88 -1.13
C GLU A 143 8.54 8.54 -0.53
N THR A 144 7.80 7.82 0.32
CA THR A 144 6.66 8.42 1.03
C THR A 144 7.13 9.50 2.00
N LEU A 145 8.19 9.25 2.78
CA LEU A 145 8.76 10.27 3.68
C LEU A 145 9.17 11.54 2.92
N GLU A 146 9.86 11.37 1.79
CA GLU A 146 10.29 12.48 0.96
C GLU A 146 9.10 13.24 0.36
N LEU A 147 8.11 12.51 -0.17
CA LEU A 147 6.90 13.07 -0.75
C LEU A 147 6.14 13.96 0.26
N VAL A 148 6.03 13.51 1.51
CA VAL A 148 5.29 14.25 2.56
C VAL A 148 6.20 15.18 3.40
N GLY A 149 7.45 15.37 2.99
CA GLY A 149 8.38 16.29 3.65
C GLY A 149 8.81 15.90 5.07
N ILE A 150 8.82 14.61 5.41
CA ILE A 150 9.26 14.12 6.73
C ILE A 150 10.72 13.68 6.64
N GLU A 151 11.57 14.25 7.50
CA GLU A 151 12.96 13.83 7.60
C GLU A 151 13.14 12.62 8.52
N LYS A 152 14.22 11.87 8.31
CA LYS A 152 14.59 10.72 9.16
C LYS A 152 14.67 11.09 10.64
N ASN A 153 15.08 12.32 10.96
CA ASN A 153 15.25 12.77 12.34
C ASN A 153 13.91 13.00 13.06
N ASP A 154 12.86 13.37 12.34
CA ASP A 154 11.52 13.62 12.90
C ASP A 154 10.94 12.33 13.48
N VAL A 155 11.14 11.23 12.76
CA VAL A 155 10.62 9.92 13.15
C VAL A 155 11.58 9.11 14.02
N LYS A 156 12.83 9.53 14.22
CA LYS A 156 13.89 8.67 14.80
C LYS A 156 13.55 8.11 16.19
N LYS A 157 12.86 8.90 17.03
CA LYS A 157 12.53 8.55 18.42
C LYS A 157 11.17 7.86 18.59
N MET A 158 10.38 7.79 17.53
CA MET A 158 9.05 7.16 17.54
C MET A 158 9.15 5.62 17.49
N SER A 159 8.21 4.95 18.12
CA SER A 159 7.95 3.51 17.97
C SER A 159 7.47 3.17 16.55
N GLY A 160 7.44 1.88 16.19
CA GLY A 160 6.95 1.44 14.87
C GLY A 160 5.54 1.97 14.53
N PRO A 161 4.55 1.80 15.44
CA PRO A 161 3.20 2.32 15.25
C PRO A 161 3.11 3.84 15.15
N GLU A 162 3.81 4.56 16.04
CA GLU A 162 3.85 6.03 16.01
C GLU A 162 4.43 6.54 14.69
N LYS A 163 5.48 5.89 14.15
CA LYS A 163 6.04 6.22 12.85
C LYS A 163 5.04 6.02 11.72
N LEU A 164 4.37 4.87 11.69
CA LEU A 164 3.42 4.56 10.63
C LEU A 164 2.24 5.54 10.64
N GLU A 165 1.67 5.80 11.82
CA GLU A 165 0.59 6.76 11.98
C GLU A 165 0.99 8.17 11.55
N HIS A 166 2.17 8.64 11.98
CA HIS A 166 2.65 9.97 11.61
C HIS A 166 2.81 10.12 10.09
N VAL A 167 3.41 9.13 9.43
CA VAL A 167 3.62 9.14 7.97
C VAL A 167 2.30 9.05 7.21
N LEU A 168 1.38 8.17 7.61
CA LEU A 168 0.10 8.00 6.90
C LEU A 168 -0.85 9.19 7.12
N ASN A 169 -0.81 9.85 8.27
CA ASN A 169 -1.57 11.09 8.47
C ASN A 169 -1.04 12.21 7.55
N ALA A 170 0.29 12.38 7.49
CA ALA A 170 0.89 13.36 6.57
C ALA A 170 0.58 13.04 5.11
N LEU A 171 0.61 11.76 4.72
CA LEU A 171 0.21 11.33 3.38
C LEU A 171 -1.28 11.60 3.09
N ALA A 172 -2.16 11.41 4.08
CA ALA A 172 -3.58 11.71 3.92
C ALA A 172 -3.85 13.19 3.64
N ASP A 173 -3.05 14.07 4.25
CA ASP A 173 -3.14 15.52 4.12
C ASP A 173 -2.41 16.06 2.86
N GLU A 174 -1.58 15.24 2.22
CA GLU A 174 -0.77 15.63 1.06
C GLU A 174 -1.63 15.85 -0.20
N THR A 175 -1.47 17.01 -0.83
CA THR A 175 -2.21 17.37 -2.05
C THR A 175 -1.45 16.94 -3.30
N MET A 176 -1.82 15.78 -3.83
CA MET A 176 -1.24 15.23 -5.07
C MET A 176 -2.13 15.57 -6.28
N SER A 177 -1.70 16.55 -7.08
CA SER A 177 -2.37 16.95 -8.33
C SER A 177 -1.55 16.49 -9.53
N TYR A 178 -1.95 15.36 -10.13
CA TYR A 178 -1.33 14.80 -11.34
C TYR A 178 -2.33 14.75 -12.50
N PRO A 179 -1.87 14.72 -13.77
CA PRO A 179 -2.76 14.49 -14.90
C PRO A 179 -3.46 13.14 -14.77
N GLU A 180 -4.72 13.07 -15.20
CA GLU A 180 -5.47 11.82 -15.24
C GLU A 180 -5.01 10.94 -16.40
N LEU A 181 -4.91 9.63 -16.16
CA LEU A 181 -4.64 8.59 -17.14
C LEU A 181 -5.67 7.48 -16.95
N SER A 182 -6.28 7.01 -18.04
CA SER A 182 -7.14 5.83 -17.98
C SER A 182 -6.32 4.58 -17.64
N TYR A 183 -6.95 3.56 -17.05
CA TYR A 183 -6.28 2.29 -16.81
C TYR A 183 -5.80 1.65 -18.12
N GLU A 184 -6.62 1.69 -19.17
CA GLU A 184 -6.32 1.13 -20.49
C GLU A 184 -5.11 1.82 -21.13
N ASP A 185 -5.03 3.15 -21.06
CA ASP A 185 -3.87 3.89 -21.59
C ASP A 185 -2.60 3.61 -20.78
N GLY A 186 -2.73 3.46 -19.45
CA GLY A 186 -1.61 3.06 -18.60
C GLY A 186 -1.08 1.67 -18.96
N VAL A 187 -1.95 0.69 -19.21
CA VAL A 187 -1.55 -0.64 -19.69
C VAL A 187 -0.95 -0.58 -21.08
N ALA A 188 -1.46 0.28 -21.97
CA ALA A 188 -0.93 0.43 -23.33
C ALA A 188 0.45 1.11 -23.36
N THR A 189 0.78 1.93 -22.36
CA THR A 189 2.02 2.72 -22.30
C THR A 189 3.05 2.22 -21.28
N MET A 190 2.70 1.21 -20.47
CA MET A 190 3.63 0.62 -19.53
C MET A 190 4.84 0.02 -20.25
N GLU A 191 6.00 0.13 -19.60
CA GLU A 191 7.26 -0.42 -20.08
C GLU A 191 7.44 -1.87 -19.62
N PRO A 192 8.47 -2.58 -20.12
CA PRO A 192 8.88 -3.85 -19.53
C PRO A 192 9.22 -3.69 -18.04
N VAL A 193 8.88 -4.71 -17.23
CA VAL A 193 9.28 -4.75 -15.82
C VAL A 193 10.81 -4.76 -15.73
N ARG A 194 11.34 -3.82 -14.96
CA ARG A 194 12.79 -3.59 -14.79
C ARG A 194 13.32 -4.45 -13.64
N ASN A 195 14.53 -4.98 -13.78
CA ASN A 195 15.16 -5.73 -12.71
C ASN A 195 15.79 -4.77 -11.68
N ARG A 196 15.11 -4.59 -10.54
CA ARG A 196 15.58 -3.72 -9.44
C ARG A 196 16.95 -4.12 -8.85
N ASN A 197 17.42 -5.35 -9.09
CA ASN A 197 18.70 -5.81 -8.58
C ASN A 197 19.83 -5.73 -9.62
N GLU A 198 19.57 -5.25 -10.83
CA GLU A 198 20.54 -5.26 -11.93
C GLU A 198 21.82 -4.47 -11.62
N ASN A 199 21.71 -3.37 -10.85
CA ASN A 199 22.85 -2.50 -10.50
C ASN A 199 23.26 -2.58 -9.02
N ARG A 200 22.68 -3.47 -8.23
CA ARG A 200 23.07 -3.61 -6.82
C ARG A 200 24.42 -4.33 -6.71
N PRO A 201 25.43 -3.77 -6.02
CA PRO A 201 26.66 -4.50 -5.76
C PRO A 201 26.34 -5.75 -4.93
N VAL A 202 26.80 -6.90 -5.43
CA VAL A 202 26.71 -8.21 -4.75
C VAL A 202 27.55 -8.26 -3.47
#